data_AF-A0A0T6BFB9-F1
#
_entry.id   AF-A0A0T6BFB9-F1
#
_cell.length_a   1.000
_cell.length_b   1.000
_cell.length_c   1.000
_cell.angle_alpha   90.00
_cell.angle_beta   90.00
_cell.angle_gamma   90.00
#
_symmetry.space_group_name_H-M   'P 1'
#
loop_
_entity.id
_entity.type
_entity.pdbx_description
1 polymer ?
#
loop_
_entity_poly.entity_id
_entity_poly.type
_entity_poly.pdbx_seq_one_letter_code
_entity_poly.pdbx_strand_id
1 'polypeptide(L)'
;QVGDECDDDVDGDGVRNSEDNCPRKPNRDQKDRDRDGVGDVCDNCPLARNPRQEDRNENLVGDACDFGDDIDRDGVRDNVDNCKRIPNSDQQDTDRDGVGDACDNDIDNDGVLNNIDNCVFIKNPL
;
A
#
# COMPACT_ATOMS: atom_id res chain seq x y z
N GLN A 1 -27.17 -21.54 -25.81
CA GLN A 1 -26.11 -21.01 -24.94
C GLN A 1 -24.94 -20.77 -25.86
N VAL A 2 -24.65 -19.50 -26.17
CA VAL A 2 -23.40 -19.14 -26.82
C VAL A 2 -22.35 -19.34 -25.73
N GLY A 3 -21.38 -20.22 -25.95
CA GLY A 3 -20.32 -20.44 -24.98
C GLY A 3 -19.27 -19.34 -25.12
N ASP A 4 -18.51 -19.08 -24.06
CA ASP A 4 -17.41 -18.09 -24.00
C ASP A 4 -16.44 -18.18 -25.20
N GLU A 5 -16.36 -19.33 -25.88
CA GLU A 5 -15.51 -19.52 -27.07
C GLU A 5 -15.99 -18.76 -28.32
N CYS A 6 -17.24 -18.34 -28.38
CA CYS A 6 -17.80 -17.63 -29.54
C CYS A 6 -18.59 -16.37 -29.17
N ASP A 7 -18.45 -15.91 -27.92
CA ASP A 7 -18.93 -14.60 -27.50
C ASP A 7 -17.84 -13.56 -27.73
N ASP A 8 -18.12 -12.55 -28.56
CA ASP A 8 -17.20 -11.45 -28.84
C ASP A 8 -17.20 -10.38 -27.73
N ASP A 9 -18.11 -10.51 -26.75
CA ASP A 9 -18.27 -9.64 -25.57
C ASP A 9 -18.69 -10.54 -24.39
N VAL A 10 -17.71 -11.25 -23.83
CA VAL A 10 -17.98 -12.36 -22.89
C VAL A 10 -18.51 -11.89 -21.53
N ASP A 11 -18.34 -10.62 -21.19
CA ASP A 11 -18.86 -10.04 -19.95
C ASP A 11 -20.11 -9.16 -20.14
N GLY A 12 -20.47 -8.86 -21.38
CA GLY A 12 -21.73 -8.22 -21.77
C GLY A 12 -21.78 -6.73 -21.45
N ASP A 13 -20.63 -6.07 -21.37
CA ASP A 13 -20.54 -4.65 -21.04
C ASP A 13 -20.68 -3.71 -22.25
N GLY A 14 -20.69 -4.31 -23.46
CA GLY A 14 -20.82 -3.62 -24.74
C GLY A 14 -19.50 -3.27 -25.42
N VAL A 15 -18.36 -3.71 -24.89
CA VAL A 15 -17.02 -3.61 -25.48
C VAL A 15 -16.59 -4.99 -25.99
N ARG A 16 -15.94 -5.03 -27.15
CA ARG A 16 -15.49 -6.32 -27.71
C ARG A 16 -14.27 -6.83 -26.96
N ASN A 17 -14.15 -8.14 -26.75
CA ASN A 17 -13.00 -8.79 -26.11
C ASN A 17 -11.62 -8.33 -26.65
N SER A 18 -11.52 -7.96 -27.94
CA SER A 18 -10.27 -7.48 -28.56
C SER A 18 -9.93 -6.01 -28.28
N GLU A 19 -10.92 -5.23 -27.84
CA GLU A 19 -10.83 -3.80 -27.52
C GLU A 19 -10.98 -3.54 -26.01
N ASP A 20 -11.39 -4.57 -25.27
CA ASP A 20 -11.68 -4.54 -23.85
C ASP A 20 -10.41 -4.75 -23.01
N ASN A 21 -10.10 -3.79 -22.13
CA ASN A 21 -8.99 -3.89 -21.19
C ASN A 21 -9.33 -4.70 -19.91
N CYS A 22 -10.57 -5.17 -19.77
CA CYS A 22 -11.00 -6.18 -18.80
C CYS A 22 -11.97 -7.22 -19.40
N PRO A 23 -11.54 -8.11 -20.32
CA PRO A 23 -12.40 -9.03 -21.08
C PRO A 23 -13.24 -10.05 -20.28
N ARG A 24 -13.32 -9.99 -18.96
CA ARG A 24 -14.09 -10.90 -18.11
C ARG A 24 -14.79 -10.16 -16.96
N LYS A 25 -14.72 -8.83 -16.93
CA LYS A 25 -15.24 -8.00 -15.85
C LYS A 25 -15.82 -6.70 -16.43
N PRO A 26 -17.14 -6.53 -16.39
CA PRO A 26 -17.79 -5.41 -17.06
C PRO A 26 -17.22 -4.06 -16.64
N ASN A 27 -16.73 -3.29 -17.60
CA ASN A 27 -16.13 -1.98 -17.42
C ASN A 27 -16.28 -1.10 -18.68
N ARG A 28 -17.53 -0.82 -19.05
CA ARG A 28 -17.90 -0.02 -20.23
C ARG A 28 -17.19 1.33 -20.38
N ASP A 29 -16.69 1.92 -19.29
CA ASP A 29 -15.91 3.15 -19.32
C ASP A 29 -14.45 2.97 -19.72
N GLN A 30 -13.97 1.72 -19.78
CA GLN A 30 -12.63 1.28 -20.19
C GLN A 30 -11.52 2.06 -19.49
N LYS A 31 -11.76 2.41 -18.22
CA LYS A 31 -10.85 3.25 -17.46
C LYS A 31 -9.55 2.50 -17.15
N ASP A 32 -8.43 3.14 -17.42
CA ASP A 32 -7.07 2.64 -17.19
C ASP A 32 -6.22 3.82 -16.69
N ARG A 33 -6.07 3.91 -15.37
CA ARG A 33 -5.46 5.07 -14.71
C ARG A 33 -3.95 5.15 -14.91
N ASP A 34 -3.26 4.03 -14.90
CA ASP A 34 -1.80 3.97 -14.94
C ASP A 34 -1.23 3.61 -16.32
N ARG A 35 -2.12 3.28 -17.28
CA ARG A 35 -1.84 3.03 -18.69
C ARG A 35 -0.95 1.83 -18.91
N ASP A 36 -1.21 0.77 -18.15
CA ASP A 36 -0.49 -0.49 -18.27
C ASP A 36 -1.14 -1.46 -19.28
N GLY A 37 -2.39 -1.18 -19.69
CA GLY A 37 -3.17 -1.99 -20.62
C GLY A 37 -4.20 -2.90 -19.96
N VAL A 38 -4.29 -2.90 -18.63
CA VAL A 38 -5.29 -3.60 -17.81
C VAL A 38 -6.24 -2.56 -17.23
N GLY A 39 -7.55 -2.79 -17.35
CA GLY A 39 -8.53 -1.82 -16.86
C GLY A 39 -8.61 -1.77 -15.33
N ASP A 40 -8.93 -0.60 -14.79
CA ASP A 40 -9.05 -0.31 -13.35
C ASP A 40 -9.89 -1.35 -12.56
N VAL A 41 -10.86 -2.00 -13.22
CA VAL A 41 -11.82 -2.93 -12.62
C VAL A 41 -11.23 -4.34 -12.45
N CYS A 42 -10.24 -4.69 -13.26
CA CYS A 42 -9.54 -5.98 -13.26
C CYS A 42 -8.04 -5.87 -12.94
N ASP A 43 -7.52 -4.66 -12.79
CA ASP A 43 -6.14 -4.38 -12.37
C ASP A 43 -5.96 -4.57 -10.86
N ASN A 44 -5.00 -5.39 -10.46
CA ASN A 44 -4.62 -5.62 -9.06
C ASN A 44 -3.69 -4.53 -8.49
N CYS A 45 -3.27 -3.57 -9.32
CA CYS A 45 -2.58 -2.34 -8.94
C CYS A 45 -3.04 -1.10 -9.75
N PRO A 46 -4.29 -0.60 -9.58
CA PRO A 46 -4.91 0.46 -10.41
C PRO A 46 -4.24 1.84 -10.46
N LEU A 47 -3.07 1.99 -9.84
CA LEU A 47 -2.29 3.22 -9.76
C LEU A 47 -0.80 2.98 -10.05
N ALA A 48 -0.37 1.74 -10.31
CA ALA A 48 1.03 1.36 -10.42
C ALA A 48 1.25 0.35 -11.55
N ARG A 49 1.75 0.86 -12.67
CA ARG A 49 1.89 0.15 -13.94
C ARG A 49 2.46 -1.27 -13.79
N ASN A 50 1.64 -2.29 -14.07
CA ASN A 50 2.03 -3.70 -13.93
C ASN A 50 1.32 -4.63 -14.95
N PRO A 51 1.66 -4.55 -16.26
CA PRO A 51 0.91 -5.24 -17.33
C PRO A 51 0.86 -6.77 -17.23
N ARG A 52 1.68 -7.37 -16.37
CA ARG A 52 1.74 -8.82 -16.13
C ARG A 52 0.86 -9.28 -14.97
N GLN A 53 0.34 -8.35 -14.16
CA GLN A 53 -0.54 -8.62 -13.03
C GLN A 53 0.03 -9.72 -12.12
N GLU A 54 1.36 -9.73 -11.91
CA GLU A 54 2.03 -10.66 -11.00
C GLU A 54 1.50 -10.43 -9.57
N ASP A 55 1.12 -11.50 -8.88
CA ASP A 55 0.70 -11.54 -7.48
C ASP A 55 1.26 -12.83 -6.88
N ARG A 56 2.44 -12.75 -6.28
CA ARG A 56 3.18 -13.96 -5.82
C ARG A 56 2.63 -14.57 -4.54
N ASN A 57 1.96 -13.77 -3.72
CA ASN A 57 1.45 -14.22 -2.42
C ASN A 57 -0.07 -14.48 -2.45
N GLU A 58 -0.70 -14.29 -3.60
CA GLU A 58 -2.12 -14.56 -3.88
C GLU A 58 -3.07 -13.76 -2.96
N ASN A 59 -2.69 -12.53 -2.60
CA ASN A 59 -3.49 -11.66 -1.71
C ASN A 59 -4.40 -10.67 -2.48
N LEU A 60 -4.42 -10.73 -3.81
CA LEU A 60 -5.17 -9.84 -4.73
C LEU A 60 -4.61 -8.42 -4.87
N VAL A 61 -3.44 -8.14 -4.29
CA VAL A 61 -2.66 -6.92 -4.50
C VAL A 61 -1.45 -7.29 -5.35
N GLY A 62 -1.28 -6.63 -6.49
CA GLY A 62 -0.17 -6.99 -7.38
C GLY A 62 1.20 -6.64 -6.80
N ASP A 63 2.23 -7.42 -7.16
CA ASP A 63 3.62 -7.24 -6.72
C ASP A 63 4.15 -5.80 -6.91
N ALA A 64 3.59 -5.04 -7.87
CA ALA A 64 3.99 -3.66 -8.15
C ALA A 64 3.48 -2.62 -7.13
N CYS A 65 2.43 -2.96 -6.40
CA CYS A 65 1.83 -2.13 -5.36
C CYS A 65 1.68 -2.85 -4.02
N ASP A 66 2.14 -4.10 -3.95
CA ASP A 66 2.26 -4.87 -2.72
C ASP A 66 3.58 -4.52 -2.03
N PHE A 67 3.50 -3.53 -1.16
CA PHE A 67 4.60 -3.15 -0.24
C PHE A 67 4.60 -4.04 1.02
N GLY A 68 3.76 -5.08 1.06
CA GLY A 68 3.44 -5.82 2.28
C GLY A 68 2.58 -4.99 3.23
N ASP A 69 2.60 -5.40 4.51
CA ASP A 69 2.11 -4.57 5.61
C ASP A 69 3.15 -3.46 5.88
N ASP A 70 3.40 -2.50 4.98
CA ASP A 70 4.24 -1.30 5.20
C ASP A 70 3.45 -0.08 4.71
N ILE A 71 2.63 0.48 5.60
CA ILE A 71 1.63 1.48 5.26
C ILE A 71 2.22 2.88 5.04
N ASP A 72 3.38 3.19 5.63
CA ASP A 72 4.02 4.49 5.51
C ASP A 72 5.20 4.53 4.53
N ARG A 73 5.60 3.36 4.03
CA ARG A 73 6.57 3.14 2.94
C ARG A 73 7.98 3.57 3.32
N ASP A 74 8.34 3.41 4.58
CA ASP A 74 9.68 3.67 5.07
C ASP A 74 10.64 2.47 4.91
N GLY A 75 10.12 1.32 4.46
CA GLY A 75 10.87 0.08 4.27
C GLY A 75 10.85 -0.86 5.47
N VAL A 76 10.10 -0.53 6.52
CA VAL A 76 9.84 -1.36 7.70
C VAL A 76 8.40 -1.84 7.67
N ARG A 77 8.18 -3.14 7.94
CA ARG A 77 6.80 -3.68 7.97
C ARG A 77 6.09 -3.23 9.25
N ASP A 78 4.83 -2.82 9.17
CA ASP A 78 3.86 -2.46 10.21
C ASP A 78 3.86 -3.37 11.45
N ASN A 79 4.21 -4.64 11.28
CA ASN A 79 4.26 -5.61 12.38
C ASN A 79 5.55 -5.55 13.22
N VAL A 80 6.60 -4.91 12.69
CA VAL A 80 7.90 -4.66 13.34
C VAL A 80 8.27 -3.18 13.38
N ASP A 81 7.43 -2.31 12.83
CA ASP A 81 7.58 -0.86 12.82
C ASP A 81 7.09 -0.22 14.13
N ASN A 82 8.00 0.48 14.83
CA ASN A 82 7.71 1.21 16.06
C ASN A 82 7.00 2.56 15.82
N CYS A 83 6.84 2.99 14.57
CA CYS A 83 6.05 4.15 14.15
C CYS A 83 5.25 3.91 12.86
N LYS A 84 4.38 2.88 12.87
CA LYS A 84 3.48 2.41 11.78
C LYS A 84 2.85 3.41 10.82
N ARG A 85 2.82 4.72 11.06
CA ARG A 85 2.21 5.71 10.15
C ARG A 85 3.11 6.93 9.92
N ILE A 86 4.31 6.93 10.47
CA ILE A 86 5.27 8.03 10.42
C ILE A 86 6.62 7.44 10.02
N PRO A 87 7.07 7.70 8.77
CA PRO A 87 8.27 7.07 8.24
C PRO A 87 9.50 7.30 9.13
N ASN A 88 10.13 6.22 9.59
CA ASN A 88 11.31 6.22 10.44
C ASN A 88 12.15 4.95 10.20
N SER A 89 12.74 4.84 9.00
CA SER A 89 13.52 3.66 8.57
C SER A 89 14.70 3.27 9.49
N ASP A 90 15.14 4.17 10.38
CA ASP A 90 16.19 3.92 11.37
C ASP A 90 15.68 3.25 12.66
N GLN A 91 14.36 3.26 12.87
CA GLN A 91 13.65 2.66 14.00
C GLN A 91 14.27 3.07 15.35
N GLN A 92 14.71 4.33 15.46
CA GLN A 92 15.24 4.84 16.71
C GLN A 92 14.15 4.82 17.80
N ASP A 93 14.52 4.33 18.98
CA ASP A 93 13.66 4.17 20.16
C ASP A 93 14.57 4.36 21.39
N THR A 94 14.62 5.60 21.86
CA THR A 94 15.60 6.07 22.85
C THR A 94 15.37 5.47 24.24
N ASP A 95 14.11 5.31 24.64
CA ASP A 95 13.73 4.77 25.95
C ASP A 95 13.38 3.27 25.95
N ARG A 96 13.19 2.67 24.77
CA ARG A 96 12.87 1.26 24.54
C ARG A 96 11.50 0.85 25.05
N ASP A 97 10.50 1.72 24.96
CA ASP A 97 9.12 1.40 25.28
C ASP A 97 8.35 0.78 24.10
N GLY A 98 8.94 0.80 22.89
CA GLY A 98 8.39 0.25 21.66
C GLY A 98 7.64 1.27 20.78
N VAL A 99 7.59 2.54 21.18
CA VAL A 99 7.20 3.69 20.35
C VAL A 99 8.48 4.33 19.82
N GLY A 100 8.57 4.53 18.51
CA GLY A 100 9.78 5.13 17.93
C GLY A 100 9.88 6.64 18.18
N ASP A 101 11.10 7.18 18.21
CA ASP A 101 11.38 8.60 18.46
C ASP A 101 10.59 9.53 17.51
N ALA A 102 10.28 9.07 16.29
CA ALA A 102 9.54 9.83 15.29
C ALA A 102 8.05 10.02 15.62
N CYS A 103 7.46 9.16 16.43
CA CYS A 103 6.05 9.15 16.81
C CYS A 103 5.80 9.20 18.32
N ASP A 104 6.87 9.30 19.12
CA ASP A 104 6.83 9.50 20.56
C ASP A 104 6.72 10.99 20.93
N ASN A 105 5.95 11.31 21.96
CA ASN A 105 5.84 12.66 22.52
C ASN A 105 6.72 12.87 23.77
N ASP A 106 7.33 11.82 24.29
CA ASP A 106 8.23 11.80 25.45
C ASP A 106 9.36 10.79 25.19
N ILE A 107 10.29 11.16 24.29
CA ILE A 107 11.30 10.28 23.66
C ILE A 107 12.20 9.56 24.68
N ASP A 108 12.37 10.13 25.86
CA ASP A 108 13.19 9.52 26.90
C ASP A 108 12.36 8.98 28.07
N ASN A 109 11.03 9.05 28.06
CA ASN A 109 10.12 8.60 29.11
C ASN A 109 10.53 9.10 30.51
N ASP A 110 10.88 10.39 30.63
CA ASP A 110 11.18 11.04 31.91
C ASP A 110 9.99 11.80 32.51
N GLY A 111 8.91 11.94 31.74
CA GLY A 111 7.66 12.60 32.14
C GLY A 111 7.54 14.06 31.67
N VAL A 112 8.54 14.60 30.96
CA VAL A 112 8.53 15.93 30.36
C VAL A 112 8.36 15.80 28.84
N LEU A 113 7.25 16.33 28.30
CA LEU A 113 6.99 16.25 26.86
C LEU A 113 8.12 16.91 26.04
N ASN A 114 8.45 16.32 24.89
CA ASN A 114 9.52 16.76 23.97
C ASN A 114 9.52 18.28 23.69
N ASN A 115 8.33 18.91 23.64
CA ASN A 115 8.18 20.32 23.31
C ASN A 115 8.51 21.30 24.46
N ILE A 116 8.67 20.78 25.68
CA ILE A 116 9.03 21.55 26.88
C ILE A 116 10.26 20.99 27.59
N ASP A 117 10.81 19.87 27.11
CA ASP A 117 12.05 19.29 27.63
C ASP A 117 13.29 19.93 26.98
N ASN A 118 14.25 20.32 27.82
CA ASN A 118 15.55 20.84 27.39
C ASN A 118 16.56 19.75 27.02
N CYS A 119 16.23 18.48 27.25
CA CYS A 119 17.14 17.34 27.10
C CYS A 119 16.45 16.10 26.50
N VAL A 120 15.63 16.28 25.45
CA VAL A 120 14.77 15.33 24.71
C VAL A 120 15.23 13.85 24.57
N PHE A 121 16.53 13.55 24.66
CA PHE A 121 17.08 12.20 24.52
C PHE A 121 17.78 11.67 25.79
N ILE A 122 17.71 12.39 26.92
CA ILE A 122 18.50 12.13 28.13
C ILE A 122 17.68 12.47 29.37
N LYS A 123 17.12 11.42 30.01
CA LYS A 123 16.31 11.54 31.23
C LYS A 123 16.78 12.62 32.20
N ASN A 124 15.97 13.66 32.36
CA ASN A 124 16.14 14.78 33.28
C ASN A 124 14.78 15.19 33.86
N PRO A 125 14.30 14.48 34.90
CA PRO A 125 12.95 14.66 35.46
C PRO A 125 12.69 16.01 36.18
N LEU A 126 13.49 17.05 35.93
CA LEU A 126 13.46 18.38 36.55
C LEU A 126 13.70 19.51 35.54
#